data_AF-A0A6P0KEG0-F1
#
_entry.id   AF-A0A6P0KEG0-F1
#
_cell.length_a   1.000
_cell.length_b   1.000
_cell.length_c   1.000
_cell.angle_alpha   90.00
_cell.angle_beta   90.00
_cell.angle_gamma   90.00
#
_symmetry.space_group_name_H-M   'P 1'
#
loop_
_entity.id
_entity.type
_entity.pdbx_description
1 polymer ?
#
loop_
_entity_poly.entity_id
_entity_poly.type
_entity_poly.pdbx_seq_one_letter_code
_entity_poly.pdbx_strand_id
1 'polypeptide(L)' 'MGNRNRILTLPLMVAAVLSMLWAKVPSVIELTRLLNREDLLWANAVKVTRQAVSQRFLVFPASVFERVFKD' A
#
# COMPACT_ATOMS: atom_id res chain seq x y z
N MET A 1 18.74 6.21 10.40
CA MET A 1 17.80 5.90 9.29
C MET A 1 16.62 5.13 9.88
N GLY A 2 15.47 5.75 10.19
CA GLY A 2 14.47 5.06 11.05
C GLY A 2 12.98 5.42 10.91
N ASN A 3 12.59 6.48 10.20
CA ASN A 3 11.19 6.94 10.26
C ASN A 3 10.32 6.57 9.05
N ARG A 4 10.90 6.00 7.99
CA ARG A 4 10.16 5.73 6.73
C ARG A 4 9.23 4.52 6.81
N ASN A 5 9.42 3.64 7.81
CA ASN A 5 8.66 2.40 7.92
C ASN A 5 7.29 2.55 8.61
N ARG A 6 7.04 3.68 9.28
CA ARG A 6 5.77 3.98 9.96
C ARG A 6 4.71 4.61 9.05
N ILE A 7 5.13 5.08 7.87
CA ILE A 7 4.28 5.73 6.90
C ILE A 7 3.45 4.68 6.13
N LEU A 8 4.04 3.52 5.82
CA LEU A 8 3.35 2.34 5.25
C LEU A 8 2.77 1.46 6.35
N THR A 9 1.68 1.92 6.94
CA THR A 9 0.91 1.18 7.93
C THR A 9 0.13 0.02 7.28
N LEU A 10 -0.32 -0.92 8.11
CA LEU A 10 -1.14 -2.05 7.66
C LEU A 10 -2.42 -1.61 6.91
N PRO A 11 -3.20 -0.64 7.41
CA PRO A 11 -4.37 -0.12 6.68
C PRO A 11 -4.02 0.47 5.32
N LEU A 12 -2.85 1.12 5.17
CA LEU A 12 -2.38 1.65 3.89
C LEU A 12 -2.03 0.53 2.92
N MET A 13 -1.37 -0.53 3.40
CA MET A 13 -1.04 -1.70 2.58
C MET A 13 -2.29 -2.44 2.10
N VAL A 14 -3.29 -2.59 2.96
CA VAL A 14 -4.58 -3.20 2.59
C VAL A 14 -5.29 -2.33 1.56
N ALA A 15 -5.37 -1.01 1.77
CA ALA A 15 -5.94 -0.09 0.79
C ALA A 15 -5.21 -0.20 -0.56
N ALA A 16 -3.88 -0.24 -0.54
CA ALA A 16 -3.06 -0.37 -1.75
C ALA A 16 -3.29 -1.69 -2.52
N VAL A 17 -3.39 -2.82 -1.82
CA VAL A 17 -3.71 -4.13 -2.43
C VAL A 17 -5.11 -4.12 -3.02
N LEU A 18 -6.10 -3.60 -2.30
CA LEU A 18 -7.47 -3.48 -2.77
C LEU A 18 -7.57 -2.54 -3.98
N SER A 19 -6.82 -1.44 -4.00
CA SER A 19 -6.75 -0.56 -5.17
C SER A 19 -6.11 -1.26 -6.37
N MET A 20 -5.08 -2.10 -6.18
CA MET A 20 -4.54 -2.90 -7.30
C MET A 20 -5.57 -3.89 -7.86
N LEU A 21 -6.33 -4.54 -6.98
CA LEU A 21 -7.36 -5.52 -7.38
C LEU A 21 -8.58 -4.85 -8.02
N TRP A 22 -9.08 -3.76 -7.43
CA TRP A 22 -10.29 -3.06 -7.89
C TRP A 22 -10.00 -2.13 -9.07
N ALA A 23 -9.02 -1.23 -8.96
CA ALA A 23 -8.73 -0.26 -10.02
C ALA A 23 -7.91 -0.84 -11.19
N LYS A 24 -7.66 -2.16 -11.18
CA LYS A 24 -6.84 -2.90 -12.16
C LYS A 24 -5.48 -2.25 -12.44
N VAL A 25 -4.89 -1.60 -11.43
CA VAL A 25 -3.61 -0.89 -11.59
C VAL A 25 -2.50 -1.93 -11.78
N PRO A 26 -1.88 -2.00 -12.98
CA PRO A 26 -0.97 -3.10 -13.31
C PRO A 26 0.43 -2.93 -12.70
N SER A 27 0.76 -1.77 -12.13
CA SER A 27 2.13 -1.47 -11.70
C SER A 27 2.24 -0.71 -10.38
N VAL A 28 3.27 -1.06 -9.62
CA VAL A 28 3.68 -0.36 -8.39
C VAL A 28 4.01 1.11 -8.64
N ILE A 29 4.42 1.46 -9.86
CA ILE A 29 4.72 2.85 -10.24
C ILE A 29 3.46 3.71 -10.19
N GLU A 30 2.38 3.22 -10.80
CA GLU A 30 1.11 3.93 -10.87
C GLU A 30 0.41 3.95 -9.52
N LEU A 31 0.47 2.83 -8.78
CA LEU A 31 0.02 2.78 -7.39
C LEU A 31 0.76 3.80 -6.51
N THR A 32 2.08 3.92 -6.65
CA THR A 32 2.85 4.92 -5.91
C THR A 32 2.40 6.33 -6.30
N ARG A 33 2.09 6.58 -7.57
CA ARG A 33 1.59 7.88 -8.02
C ARG A 33 0.25 8.21 -7.38
N LEU A 34 -0.68 7.26 -7.35
CA LEU A 34 -1.99 7.41 -6.71
C LEU A 34 -1.83 7.67 -5.21
N LEU A 35 -1.06 6.84 -4.49
CA LEU A 35 -0.76 7.02 -3.07
C LEU A 35 -0.18 8.40 -2.75
N ASN A 36 0.58 9.02 -3.67
CA ASN A 36 1.17 10.34 -3.45
C ASN A 36 0.24 11.52 -3.78
N ARG A 37 -0.81 11.31 -4.58
CA ARG A 37 -1.62 12.39 -5.16
C ARG A 37 -3.08 12.38 -4.74
N GLU A 38 -3.61 11.22 -4.39
CA GLU A 38 -5.03 10.99 -4.16
C GLU A 38 -5.23 10.18 -2.88
N ASP A 39 -6.37 10.40 -2.22
CA ASP A 39 -6.80 9.57 -1.12
C ASP A 39 -7.34 8.25 -1.68
N LEU A 40 -6.86 7.12 -1.17
CA LEU A 40 -7.21 5.79 -1.64
C LEU A 40 -8.04 5.04 -0.59
N LEU A 41 -9.29 4.77 -0.92
CA LEU A 41 -10.28 4.09 -0.05
C LEU A 41 -10.47 4.85 1.27
N TRP A 42 -9.80 4.40 2.34
CA TRP A 42 -9.81 5.02 3.68
C TRP A 42 -8.46 5.62 4.07
N ALA A 43 -7.45 5.53 3.20
CA ALA A 43 -6.12 6.04 3.43
C ALA A 43 -5.93 7.39 2.73
N ASN A 44 -5.50 8.40 3.49
CA ASN A 44 -5.15 9.70 2.93
C ASN A 44 -3.92 9.61 2.02
N ALA A 45 -3.73 10.58 1.12
CA ALA A 45 -2.54 10.70 0.29
C ALA A 45 -1.28 10.77 1.16
N VAL A 46 -0.36 9.84 0.90
CA VAL A 46 0.87 9.67 1.67
C VAL A 46 2.09 9.81 0.77
N LYS A 47 3.03 10.66 1.17
CA LYS A 47 4.31 10.78 0.46
C LYS A 47 5.17 9.53 0.67
N VAL A 48 5.12 8.63 -0.31
CA VAL A 48 5.87 7.36 -0.31
C VAL A 48 6.73 7.22 -1.57
N THR A 49 7.91 6.62 -1.43
CA THR A 49 8.79 6.35 -2.56
C THR A 49 8.47 4.99 -3.17
N ARG A 50 8.70 4.85 -4.49
CA ARG A 50 8.53 3.56 -5.20
C ARG A 50 9.30 2.43 -4.53
N GLN A 51 10.54 2.69 -4.13
CA GLN A 51 11.38 1.70 -3.45
C GLN A 51 10.77 1.22 -2.12
N ALA A 52 10.19 2.12 -1.33
CA ALA A 52 9.56 1.75 -0.06
C ALA A 52 8.32 0.88 -0.27
N VAL A 53 7.51 1.22 -1.28
CA VAL A 53 6.33 0.45 -1.67
C VAL A 53 6.74 -0.93 -2.19
N SER A 54 7.69 -1.00 -3.12
CA SER A 54 8.21 -2.28 -3.64
C SER A 54 8.78 -3.18 -2.55
N GLN A 55 9.61 -2.64 -1.64
CA GLN A 55 10.14 -3.41 -0.52
C GLN A 55 9.01 -3.91 0.39
N ARG A 56 7.99 -3.09 0.65
CA ARG A 56 6.85 -3.51 1.46
C ARG A 56 6.04 -4.61 0.81
N PHE A 57 5.74 -4.54 -0.49
CA PHE A 57 5.07 -5.63 -1.19
C PHE A 57 5.85 -6.94 -1.16
N LEU A 58 7.19 -6.89 -1.23
CA LEU A 58 8.04 -8.09 -1.16
C LEU A 58 8.03 -8.76 0.22
N VAL A 59 7.91 -7.98 1.30
CA VAL A 59 7.92 -8.49 2.68
C VAL A 59 6.54 -8.59 3.31
N PHE A 60 5.48 -8.22 2.57
CA PHE A 60 4.11 -8.21 3.10
C PHE A 60 3.58 -9.64 3.18
N PRO A 61 3.32 -10.18 4.38
CA PRO A 61 2.87 -11.57 4.51
C PRO A 61 1.41 -11.67 4.08
N ALA A 62 1.12 -12.57 3.14
CA ALA A 62 -0.25 -12.85 2.71
C ALA A 62 -1.17 -13.27 3.87
N SER A 63 -0.63 -13.95 4.88
CA SER A 63 -1.36 -14.36 6.08
C SER A 63 -1.89 -13.18 6.91
N VAL A 64 -1.24 -12.02 6.86
CA VAL A 64 -1.73 -10.81 7.55
C VAL A 64 -2.92 -10.22 6.80
N PHE A 65 -2.86 -10.19 5.46
CA PHE A 65 -3.97 -9.75 4.63
C PHE A 65 -5.17 -10.68 4.74
N GLU A 66 -4.93 -11.99 4.77
CA GLU A 66 -5.96 -13.00 4.96
C GLU A 66 -6.74 -12.81 6.27
N ARG A 67 -6.05 -12.48 7.37
CA ARG A 67 -6.71 -12.19 8.65
C ARG A 67 -7.64 -10.98 8.57
N VAL A 68 -7.25 -9.93 7.86
CA VAL A 68 -8.09 -8.74 7.65
C VAL A 68 -9.37 -9.06 6.86
N PHE A 69 -9.34 -10.10 6.02
CA PHE A 69 -10.49 -10.53 5.22
C PHE A 69 -11.42 -11.52 5.92
N LYS A 70 -10.92 -12.25 6.92
CA LYS A 70 -11.65 -13.32 7.61
C LYS A 70 -12.27 -12.90 8.95
N ASP A 71 -11.77 -11.82 9.54
CA ASP A 71 -12.40 -11.11 10.67
C ASP A 71 -13.44 -10.10 10.16
#